data_AF-A0A212RPJ6-F1
#
_entry.id   AF-A0A212RPJ6-F1
#
_cell.length_a   1.000
_cell.length_b   1.000
_cell.length_c   1.000
_cell.angle_alpha   90.00
_cell.angle_beta   90.00
_cell.angle_gamma   90.00
#
_symmetry.space_group_name_H-M   'P 1'
#
loop_
_entity.id
_entity.type
_entity.pdbx_description
1 polymer ?
#
loop_
_entity_poly.entity_id
_entity_poly.type
_entity_poly.pdbx_seq_one_letter_code
_entity_poly.pdbx_strand_id
1 'polypeptide(L)'
;MTTRYFLATNGVKLPLKLVNEIEPEALTNRNTFIRADYDDAGQLLRFDKLVYGDVELTHVYDYHASGALRRAEIVMLDEDPTVLDFPA
;
A
#
# COMPACT_ATOMS: atom_id res chain seq x y z
N MET A 1 8.95 -1.16 12.20
CA MET A 1 8.19 -1.45 10.96
C MET A 1 7.28 -2.65 11.20
N THR A 2 6.03 -2.59 10.73
CA THR A 2 5.04 -3.65 10.93
C THR A 2 4.33 -3.97 9.61
N THR A 3 4.22 -5.26 9.26
CA THR A 3 3.48 -5.72 8.09
C THR A 3 2.08 -6.16 8.48
N ARG A 4 1.06 -5.76 7.70
CA ARG A 4 -0.36 -6.09 7.89
C ARG A 4 -0.99 -6.49 6.56
N TYR A 5 -2.12 -7.21 6.62
CA TYR A 5 -2.81 -7.72 5.43
C TYR A 5 -4.25 -7.26 5.35
N PHE A 6 -4.73 -6.96 4.14
CA PHE A 6 -6.06 -6.40 3.91
C PHE A 6 -6.72 -7.01 2.69
N LEU A 7 -8.04 -6.87 2.57
CA LEU A 7 -8.78 -7.37 1.40
C LEU A 7 -9.05 -6.29 0.35
N ALA A 8 -9.04 -5.01 0.73
CA ALA A 8 -9.38 -3.93 -0.19
C ALA A 8 -8.75 -2.59 0.20
N THR A 9 -8.70 -1.68 -0.78
CA THR A 9 -8.50 -0.25 -0.56
C THR A 9 -9.85 0.47 -0.55
N ASN A 10 -9.90 1.67 0.03
CA ASN A 10 -11.08 2.51 0.04
C ASN A 10 -10.70 3.97 -0.26
N GLY A 11 -11.53 4.63 -1.06
CA GLY A 11 -11.36 6.03 -1.45
C GLY A 11 -10.34 6.24 -2.57
N VAL A 12 -10.14 7.51 -2.91
CA VAL A 12 -9.27 7.96 -4.01
C VAL A 12 -8.17 8.93 -3.55
N LYS A 13 -8.14 9.26 -2.25
CA LYS A 13 -7.14 10.17 -1.67
C LYS A 13 -5.91 9.38 -1.25
N LEU A 14 -4.73 9.92 -1.52
CA LEU A 14 -3.47 9.34 -1.09
C LEU A 14 -3.08 9.84 0.32
N PRO A 15 -2.42 9.00 1.15
CA PRO A 15 -2.25 7.55 0.97
C PRO A 15 -3.60 6.81 0.96
N LEU A 16 -3.72 5.76 0.12
CA LEU A 16 -4.96 4.98 0.08
C LEU A 16 -5.24 4.33 1.43
N LYS A 17 -6.52 4.34 1.84
CA LYS A 17 -6.95 3.66 3.05
C LYS A 17 -7.11 2.16 2.77
N LEU A 18 -6.44 1.32 3.55
CA LEU A 18 -6.62 -0.13 3.50
C LEU A 18 -7.73 -0.55 4.47
N VAL A 19 -8.58 -1.49 4.05
CA VAL A 19 -9.76 -1.93 4.82
C VAL A 19 -9.93 -3.43 4.80
N ASN A 20 -10.69 -3.94 5.77
CA ASN A 20 -10.89 -5.36 6.02
C ASN A 20 -9.56 -6.06 6.30
N GLU A 21 -8.93 -5.69 7.41
CA GLU A 21 -7.69 -6.30 7.89
C GLU A 21 -7.92 -7.80 8.17
N ILE A 22 -6.93 -8.62 7.82
CA ILE A 22 -6.95 -10.07 8.00
C ILE A 22 -5.62 -10.55 8.59
N GLU A 23 -5.70 -11.68 9.29
CA GLU A 23 -4.51 -12.36 9.82
C GLU A 23 -3.80 -13.15 8.71
N PRO A 24 -2.48 -13.40 8.84
CA PRO A 24 -1.69 -14.14 7.85
C PRO A 24 -2.25 -15.54 7.53
N GLU A 25 -2.88 -16.21 8.48
CA GLU A 25 -3.48 -17.53 8.30
C GLU A 25 -4.66 -17.51 7.32
N ALA A 26 -5.29 -16.35 7.13
CA ALA A 26 -6.38 -16.18 6.19
C ALA A 26 -5.92 -16.03 4.72
N LEU A 27 -4.61 -16.04 4.46
CA LEU A 27 -4.02 -15.87 3.12
C LEU A 27 -4.02 -17.16 2.29
N THR A 28 -3.90 -18.34 2.92
CA THR A 28 -3.62 -19.63 2.24
C THR A 28 -4.63 -20.03 1.16
N ASN A 29 -5.89 -19.57 1.26
CA ASN A 29 -6.95 -19.90 0.31
C ASN A 29 -7.47 -18.66 -0.45
N ARG A 30 -6.64 -17.61 -0.58
CA ARG A 30 -7.03 -16.36 -1.24
C ARG A 30 -6.27 -16.14 -2.53
N ASN A 31 -7.04 -15.84 -3.56
CA ASN A 31 -6.49 -15.42 -4.84
C ASN A 31 -6.01 -13.98 -4.80
N THR A 32 -6.61 -13.12 -3.97
CA THR A 32 -6.24 -11.70 -3.89
C THR A 32 -6.23 -11.19 -2.47
N PHE A 33 -5.18 -10.44 -2.14
CA PHE A 33 -5.04 -9.72 -0.89
C PHE A 33 -4.06 -8.56 -1.06
N ILE A 34 -4.00 -7.68 -0.07
CA ILE A 34 -3.05 -6.57 0.01
C ILE A 34 -2.09 -6.86 1.17
N ARG A 35 -0.79 -6.75 0.92
CA ARG A 35 0.26 -6.72 1.95
C ARG A 35 0.73 -5.29 2.12
N ALA A 36 0.81 -4.79 3.35
CA ALA A 36 1.15 -3.40 3.62
C ALA A 36 2.16 -3.27 4.76
N ASP A 37 3.12 -2.37 4.58
CA ASP A 37 4.16 -2.06 5.55
C ASP A 37 3.93 -0.68 6.15
N TYR A 38 3.98 -0.62 7.48
CA TYR A 38 3.81 0.60 8.26
C TYR A 38 5.08 0.93 9.02
N ASP A 39 5.38 2.22 9.17
CA ASP A 39 6.43 2.69 10.07
C ASP A 39 6.03 2.57 11.55
N ASP A 40 6.94 2.95 12.45
CA ASP A 40 6.70 2.88 13.90
C ASP A 40 5.69 3.91 14.40
N ALA A 41 5.39 4.95 13.60
CA ALA A 41 4.36 5.94 13.86
C ALA A 41 2.98 5.52 13.29
N GLY A 42 2.90 4.38 12.60
CA GLY A 42 1.68 3.87 11.98
C GLY A 42 1.34 4.51 10.64
N GLN A 43 2.28 5.19 9.98
CA GLN A 43 2.11 5.69 8.62
C GLN A 43 2.35 4.57 7.61
N LEU A 44 1.51 4.51 6.57
CA LEU A 44 1.63 3.52 5.51
C LEU A 44 2.82 3.85 4.62
N LEU A 45 3.85 3.00 4.60
CA LEU A 45 5.04 3.19 3.78
C LEU A 45 4.89 2.55 2.40
N ARG A 46 4.27 1.36 2.34
CA ARG A 46 4.10 0.60 1.11
C ARG A 46 2.88 -0.28 1.20
N PHE A 47 2.21 -0.52 0.08
CA PHE A 47 1.41 -1.73 -0.06
C PHE A 47 1.55 -2.36 -1.44
N ASP A 48 1.40 -3.68 -1.48
CA ASP A 48 1.33 -4.50 -2.68
C ASP A 48 -0.04 -5.16 -2.75
N LYS A 49 -0.69 -5.11 -3.90
CA LYS A 49 -1.85 -5.94 -4.21
C LYS A 49 -1.36 -7.20 -4.90
N LEU A 50 -1.52 -8.34 -4.23
CA LEU A 50 -1.16 -9.64 -4.77
C LEU A 50 -2.39 -10.29 -5.41
N VAL A 51 -2.23 -10.84 -6.61
CA VAL A 51 -3.24 -11.61 -7.32
C VAL A 51 -2.60 -12.91 -7.80
N TYR A 52 -3.10 -14.04 -7.32
CA TYR A 52 -2.53 -15.38 -7.52
C TYR A 52 -1.03 -15.50 -7.18
N GLY A 53 -0.54 -14.66 -6.28
CA GLY A 53 0.86 -14.62 -5.85
C GLY A 53 1.71 -13.56 -6.56
N ASP A 54 1.24 -13.03 -7.69
CA ASP A 54 1.93 -11.97 -8.44
C ASP A 54 1.53 -10.59 -7.93
N VAL A 55 2.46 -9.63 -8.01
CA VAL A 55 2.20 -8.24 -7.61
C VAL A 55 1.63 -7.48 -8.80
N GLU A 56 0.33 -7.15 -8.73
CA GLU A 56 -0.38 -6.40 -9.78
C GLU A 56 -0.22 -4.89 -9.62
N LEU A 57 -0.07 -4.43 -8.38
CA LEU A 57 -0.02 -3.01 -8.03
C LEU A 57 0.84 -2.81 -6.79
N THR A 58 1.75 -1.86 -6.84
CA THR A 58 2.56 -1.36 -5.72
C THR A 58 2.29 0.12 -5.53
N HIS A 59 2.09 0.55 -4.28
CA HIS A 59 2.25 1.95 -3.88
C HIS A 59 3.38 2.07 -2.88
N VAL A 60 4.23 3.09 -3.04
CA VAL A 60 5.25 3.50 -2.07
C VAL A 60 5.01 4.95 -1.69
N TYR A 61 5.06 5.25 -0.39
CA TYR A 61 4.80 6.56 0.15
C TYR A 61 5.98 7.05 0.99
N ASP A 62 6.33 8.32 0.78
CA ASP A 62 7.24 9.06 1.64
C ASP A 62 6.52 10.24 2.26
N TYR A 63 6.94 10.61 3.46
CA TYR A 63 6.35 11.73 4.21
C TYR A 63 7.38 12.82 4.49
N HIS A 64 6.90 14.05 4.61
CA HIS A 64 7.67 15.16 5.16
C HIS A 64 7.87 14.97 6.67
N ALA A 65 8.79 15.73 7.27
CA ALA A 65 8.99 15.72 8.72
C ALA A 65 7.73 16.13 9.51
N SER A 66 6.78 16.84 8.87
CA SER A 66 5.47 17.18 9.44
C SER A 66 4.48 16.00 9.48
N GLY A 67 4.79 14.88 8.85
CA GLY A 67 3.89 13.74 8.65
C GLY A 67 2.97 13.89 7.43
N ALA A 68 3.02 15.02 6.70
CA ALA A 68 2.28 15.19 5.46
C ALA A 68 2.89 14.33 4.33
N LEU A 69 2.05 13.84 3.42
CA LEU A 69 2.52 13.07 2.27
C LEU A 69 3.45 13.94 1.42
N ARG A 70 4.66 13.44 1.16
CA ARG A 70 5.67 14.10 0.33
C ARG A 70 5.67 13.53 -1.07
N ARG A 71 5.59 12.20 -1.20
CA ARG A 71 5.67 11.52 -2.49
C ARG A 71 4.85 10.25 -2.47
N ALA A 72 4.22 9.95 -3.60
CA ALA A 72 3.62 8.65 -3.88
C ALA A 72 4.16 8.12 -5.20
N GLU A 73 4.67 6.89 -5.18
CA GLU A 73 5.08 6.15 -6.37
C GLU A 73 4.13 4.98 -6.55
N ILE A 74 3.55 4.87 -7.74
CA ILE A 74 2.52 3.89 -8.09
C ILE A 74 3.06 3.09 -9.27
N VAL A 75 3.22 1.78 -9.06
CA VAL A 75 3.68 0.85 -10.09
C VAL A 75 2.57 -0.15 -10.35
N MET A 76 2.10 -0.24 -11.58
CA MET A 76 1.15 -1.25 -12.03
C MET A 76 1.88 -2.25 -12.92
N LEU A 77 1.44 -3.50 -12.92
CA LEU A 77 1.97 -4.52 -13.81
C LEU A 77 1.80 -4.05 -15.27
N ASP A 78 2.87 -4.15 -16.05
CA ASP A 78 2.93 -3.76 -17.48
C ASP A 78 2.67 -2.27 -17.81
N GLU A 79 2.69 -1.38 -16.81
CA GLU A 79 2.60 0.06 -17.02
C GLU A 79 3.85 0.80 -16.51
N ASP A 80 4.12 1.98 -17.08
CA ASP A 80 5.18 2.85 -16.59
C ASP A 80 4.83 3.39 -15.18
N PRO A 81 5.80 3.45 -14.25
CA PRO A 81 5.56 3.99 -12.92
C PRO A 81 5.06 5.43 -12.96
N THR A 82 4.04 5.72 -12.15
CA THR A 82 3.54 7.07 -11.90
C THR A 82 4.11 7.60 -10.59
N VAL A 83 4.77 8.75 -10.63
CA VAL A 83 5.30 9.43 -9.46
C VAL A 83 4.57 10.76 -9.25
N LEU A 84 4.12 11.00 -8.02
CA LEU A 84 3.47 12.22 -7.58
C LEU A 84 4.25 12.81 -6.41
N ASP A 85 4.73 14.04 -6.55
CA ASP A 85 5.38 14.81 -5.48
C ASP A 85 4.44 15.92 -4.98
N PHE A 86 4.45 16.13 -3.67
CA PHE A 86 3.58 17.07 -2.97
C PHE A 86 4.41 18.10 -2.19
N PRO A 87 4.05 19.39 -2.27
CA PRO A 87 4.71 20.42 -1.48
C PRO A 87 4.43 20.24 0.02
N ALA A 88 5.34 20.76 0.85
CA ALA A 88 5.22 20.75 2.31
C ALA A 88 4.20 21.78 2.82
#